data_AF-A0A948QF62-F1
#
_entry.id   AF-A0A948QF62-F1
#
_cell.length_a   1.000
_cell.length_b   1.000
_cell.length_c   1.000
_cell.angle_alpha   90.00
_cell.angle_beta   90.00
_cell.angle_gamma   90.00
#
_symmetry.space_group_name_H-M   'P 1'
#
loop_
_entity.id
_entity.type
_entity.pdbx_description
1 polymer ?
#
loop_
_entity_poly.entity_id
_entity_poly.type
_entity_poly.pdbx_seq_one_letter_code
_entity_poly.pdbx_strand_id
1 'polypeptide(L)'
;MGKLDTIKVMVKASVQAFATGFKGRHEGEVDNPEGTINMKIHNVFIEALGKEIQYYSALARSLDSSLGNMLEGLAINIASLNYEVKHNVEGPLNPTQTSKIAEMLEKYKRHERRPSIADYQCLRDMNKEGVSPITRHDSDYYLIDKETNNHYLIELKIGGDLDNKKARSEKEAVLEQFLV
;
A
#
# COMPACT_ATOMS: atom_id res chain seq x y z
N MET A 1 11.08 19.13 22.54
CA MET A 1 11.55 18.93 21.15
C MET A 1 10.38 19.22 20.23
N GLY A 2 10.52 20.11 19.24
CA GLY A 2 9.41 20.46 18.36
C GLY A 2 9.06 19.32 17.38
N LYS A 3 7.85 19.31 16.82
CA LYS A 3 7.43 18.29 15.82
C LYS A 3 8.44 18.17 14.67
N LEU A 4 8.99 19.30 14.20
CA LEU A 4 10.02 19.33 13.16
C LEU A 4 11.33 18.63 13.57
N ASP A 5 11.78 18.82 14.82
CA ASP A 5 12.99 18.18 15.32
C ASP A 5 12.79 16.66 15.45
N THR A 6 11.61 16.24 15.90
CA THR A 6 11.22 14.82 15.95
C THR A 6 11.26 14.19 14.57
N ILE A 7 10.67 14.84 13.56
CA ILE A 7 10.68 14.34 12.17
C ILE A 7 12.12 14.23 11.65
N LYS A 8 12.97 15.25 11.87
CA LYS A 8 14.38 15.20 11.45
C LYS A 8 15.13 14.00 12.04
N VAL A 9 14.89 13.72 13.33
CA VAL A 9 15.51 12.56 13.99
C VAL A 9 14.97 11.24 13.43
N MET A 10 13.66 11.13 13.19
CA MET A 10 13.07 9.95 12.56
C MET A 10 13.66 9.69 11.17
N VAL A 11 13.71 10.70 10.31
CA VAL A 11 14.29 10.58 8.95
C VAL A 11 15.74 10.11 9.03
N LYS A 12 16.57 10.77 9.86
CA LYS A 12 17.98 10.40 10.02
C LYS A 12 18.13 8.95 10.49
N ALA A 13 17.38 8.55 11.52
CA ALA A 13 17.44 7.21 12.07
C ALA A 13 17.02 6.14 11.05
N SER A 14 15.92 6.35 10.33
CA SER A 14 15.43 5.41 9.31
C SER A 14 16.44 5.21 8.18
N VAL A 15 17.03 6.28 7.66
CA VAL A 15 18.04 6.19 6.59
C VAL A 15 19.31 5.48 7.07
N GLN A 16 19.79 5.79 8.27
CA GLN A 16 20.97 5.14 8.85
C GLN A 16 20.73 3.64 9.12
N ALA A 17 19.56 3.30 9.67
CA ALA A 17 19.17 1.92 9.94
C ALA A 17 19.04 1.12 8.64
N PHE A 18 18.42 1.69 7.59
CA PHE A 18 18.36 1.07 6.28
C PHE A 18 19.75 0.83 5.69
N ALA A 19 20.61 1.84 5.64
CA ALA A 19 21.94 1.69 5.04
C ALA A 19 22.77 0.62 5.76
N THR A 20 22.74 0.62 7.10
CA THR A 20 23.47 -0.34 7.92
C THR A 20 22.90 -1.75 7.79
N GLY A 21 21.57 -1.90 7.88
CA GLY A 21 20.90 -3.19 7.78
C GLY A 21 20.96 -3.79 6.39
N PHE A 22 20.84 -2.97 5.34
CA PHE A 22 20.98 -3.43 3.96
C PHE A 22 22.38 -3.97 3.70
N LYS A 23 23.43 -3.21 4.07
CA LYS A 23 24.82 -3.67 3.95
C LYS A 23 25.05 -4.96 4.75
N GLY A 24 24.73 -4.95 6.04
CA GLY A 24 25.01 -6.08 6.94
C GLY A 24 24.32 -7.36 6.53
N ARG A 25 23.07 -7.28 6.03
CA ARG A 25 22.34 -8.45 5.51
C ARG A 25 23.08 -9.08 4.34
N HIS A 26 23.48 -8.28 3.34
CA HIS A 26 24.09 -8.81 2.13
C HIS A 26 25.53 -9.30 2.35
N GLU A 27 26.28 -8.68 3.26
CA GLU A 27 27.58 -9.19 3.69
C GLU A 27 27.45 -10.51 4.47
N GLY A 28 26.45 -10.63 5.35
CA GLY A 28 26.23 -11.82 6.16
C GLY A 28 25.60 -13.01 5.41
N GLU A 29 24.88 -12.73 4.33
CA GLU A 29 24.18 -13.75 3.52
C GLU A 29 24.94 -14.13 2.23
N VAL A 30 26.17 -13.62 2.02
CA VAL A 30 26.92 -13.80 0.77
C VAL A 30 27.09 -15.27 0.36
N ASP A 31 27.34 -16.14 1.35
CA ASP A 31 27.52 -17.59 1.16
C ASP A 31 26.26 -18.40 1.53
N ASN A 32 25.16 -17.74 1.90
CA ASN A 32 23.93 -18.43 2.30
C ASN A 32 23.13 -18.81 1.03
N PRO A 33 22.97 -20.10 0.69
CA PRO A 33 22.19 -20.51 -0.48
C PRO A 33 20.71 -20.10 -0.41
N GLU A 34 20.18 -19.87 0.79
CA GLU A 34 18.82 -19.36 1.04
C GLU A 34 18.81 -17.86 1.36
N GLY A 35 19.91 -17.14 1.10
CA GLY A 35 20.03 -15.71 1.34
C GLY A 35 19.11 -14.88 0.44
N THR A 36 18.86 -13.62 0.80
CA THR A 36 17.91 -12.73 0.14
C THR A 36 18.15 -12.60 -1.37
N ILE A 37 19.43 -12.54 -1.77
CA ILE A 37 19.82 -12.50 -3.19
C ILE A 37 19.52 -13.83 -3.87
N ASN A 38 19.91 -14.93 -3.24
CA ASN A 38 19.75 -16.28 -3.79
C ASN A 38 18.27 -16.71 -3.90
N MET A 39 17.39 -16.22 -3.02
CA MET A 39 15.95 -16.38 -3.19
C MET A 39 15.40 -15.57 -4.39
N LYS A 40 16.02 -14.43 -4.71
CA LYS A 40 15.54 -13.52 -5.78
C LYS A 40 16.06 -13.87 -7.17
N ILE A 41 17.12 -14.67 -7.28
CA ILE A 41 17.68 -15.12 -8.58
C ILE A 41 16.80 -16.17 -9.28
N HIS A 42 15.95 -16.92 -8.56
CA HIS A 42 15.07 -17.94 -9.12
C HIS A 42 13.85 -17.32 -9.84
N ASN A 43 14.11 -16.69 -10.99
CA ASN A 43 13.10 -16.16 -11.88
C ASN A 43 13.41 -16.60 -13.31
N VAL A 44 12.47 -17.31 -13.93
CA VAL A 44 12.60 -17.93 -15.26
C VAL A 44 12.98 -16.94 -16.37
N PHE A 45 12.58 -15.67 -16.23
CA PHE A 45 12.91 -14.62 -17.21
C PHE A 45 14.32 -14.04 -17.01
N ILE A 46 14.83 -14.08 -15.77
CA ILE A 46 16.14 -13.55 -15.41
C ILE A 46 17.22 -14.61 -15.66
N GLU A 47 16.91 -15.89 -15.45
CA GLU A 47 17.83 -17.01 -15.70
C GLU A 47 18.36 -17.02 -17.15
N ALA A 48 17.51 -16.65 -18.11
CA ALA A 48 17.88 -16.54 -19.53
C ALA A 48 18.93 -15.45 -19.83
N LEU A 49 19.17 -14.51 -18.90
CA LEU A 49 20.07 -13.37 -19.08
C LEU A 49 21.52 -13.66 -18.64
N GLY A 50 21.78 -14.83 -18.08
CA GLY A 50 23.10 -15.24 -17.59
C GLY A 50 23.38 -14.82 -16.13
N LYS A 51 24.35 -15.51 -15.50
CA LYS A 51 24.61 -15.44 -14.05
C LYS A 51 24.92 -14.03 -13.53
N GLU A 52 25.64 -13.22 -14.31
CA GLU A 52 26.03 -11.87 -13.91
C GLU A 52 24.81 -10.93 -13.85
N ILE A 53 24.00 -10.88 -14.91
CA ILE A 53 22.79 -10.06 -14.95
C ILE A 53 21.77 -10.52 -13.91
N GLN A 54 21.70 -11.83 -13.67
CA GLN A 54 20.85 -12.42 -12.65
C GLN A 54 21.19 -11.92 -11.24
N TYR A 55 22.48 -11.84 -10.89
CA TYR A 55 22.93 -11.30 -9.62
C TYR A 55 22.58 -9.82 -9.45
N TYR A 56 22.92 -8.98 -10.44
CA TYR A 56 22.62 -7.55 -10.37
C TYR A 56 21.11 -7.27 -10.33
N SER A 57 20.32 -8.05 -11.06
CA SER A 57 18.86 -7.94 -11.02
C SER A 57 18.30 -8.30 -9.64
N ALA A 58 18.81 -9.37 -9.02
CA ALA A 58 18.42 -9.75 -7.66
C ALA A 58 18.82 -8.68 -6.62
N LEU A 59 20.00 -8.07 -6.77
CA LEU A 59 20.46 -6.97 -5.92
C LEU A 59 19.58 -5.73 -6.08
N ALA A 60 19.28 -5.31 -7.30
CA ALA A 60 18.39 -4.19 -7.57
C ALA A 60 16.99 -4.41 -6.97
N ARG A 61 16.43 -5.61 -7.13
CA ARG A 61 15.12 -6.01 -6.55
C ARG A 61 15.16 -6.12 -5.03
N SER A 62 16.31 -6.41 -4.43
CA SER A 62 16.51 -6.40 -2.98
C SER A 62 16.55 -4.97 -2.45
N LEU A 63 17.27 -4.09 -3.15
CA LEU A 63 17.39 -2.67 -2.84
C LEU A 63 16.04 -1.96 -2.93
N ASP A 64 15.34 -2.12 -4.04
CA ASP A 64 14.02 -1.52 -4.28
C ASP A 64 13.03 -1.87 -3.16
N SER A 65 12.86 -3.16 -2.89
CA SER A 65 11.97 -3.64 -1.82
C SER A 65 12.41 -3.16 -0.43
N SER A 66 13.71 -3.21 -0.10
CA SER A 66 14.19 -2.78 1.21
C SER A 66 14.05 -1.27 1.42
N LEU A 67 14.26 -0.49 0.35
CA LEU A 67 14.12 0.96 0.37
C LEU A 67 12.66 1.37 0.46
N GLY A 68 11.79 0.69 -0.29
CA GLY A 68 10.33 0.83 -0.19
C GLY A 68 9.86 0.64 1.24
N ASN A 69 10.19 -0.50 1.86
CA ASN A 69 9.80 -0.78 3.25
C ASN A 69 10.31 0.28 4.24
N MET A 70 11.50 0.84 4.03
CA MET A 70 12.02 1.92 4.88
C MET A 70 11.19 3.19 4.75
N LEU A 71 10.92 3.63 3.52
CA LEU A 71 10.16 4.86 3.25
C LEU A 71 8.73 4.73 3.76
N GLU A 72 8.13 3.55 3.59
CA GLU A 72 6.81 3.22 4.09
C GLU A 72 6.75 3.31 5.62
N GLY A 73 7.65 2.61 6.31
CA GLY A 73 7.75 2.68 7.77
C GLY A 73 8.04 4.08 8.29
N LEU A 74 8.84 4.88 7.58
CA LEU A 74 9.10 6.28 7.91
C LEU A 74 7.82 7.13 7.80
N ALA A 75 7.05 6.96 6.72
CA ALA A 75 5.79 7.68 6.52
C ALA A 75 4.78 7.37 7.65
N ILE A 76 4.64 6.10 8.02
CA ILE A 76 3.79 5.66 9.15
C ILE A 76 4.22 6.31 10.46
N ASN A 77 5.52 6.26 10.76
CA ASN A 77 6.07 6.79 12.00
C ASN A 77 5.81 8.29 12.13
N ILE A 78 5.93 9.04 11.01
CA ILE A 78 5.60 10.46 10.97
C ILE A 78 4.09 10.66 11.11
N ALA A 79 3.25 9.90 10.41
CA ALA A 79 1.80 10.00 10.50
C ALA A 79 1.30 9.77 11.93
N SER A 80 1.89 8.81 12.63
CA SER A 80 1.54 8.44 14.01
C SER A 80 1.68 9.58 15.02
N LEU A 81 2.42 10.64 14.69
CA LEU A 81 2.52 11.86 15.50
C LEU A 81 1.18 12.60 15.63
N ASN A 82 0.30 12.50 14.63
CA ASN A 82 -0.98 13.23 14.60
C ASN A 82 -2.19 12.31 14.36
N TYR A 83 -1.96 11.12 13.81
CA TYR A 83 -3.01 10.17 13.44
C TYR A 83 -2.90 8.88 14.27
N GLU A 84 -4.02 8.23 14.52
CA GLU A 84 -4.06 6.80 14.81
C GLU A 84 -3.92 6.06 13.48
N VAL A 85 -2.95 5.15 13.38
CA VAL A 85 -2.68 4.38 12.16
C VAL A 85 -3.22 2.98 12.33
N LYS A 86 -4.05 2.55 11.39
CA LYS A 86 -4.58 1.19 11.25
C LYS A 86 -4.26 0.65 9.86
N HIS A 87 -4.27 -0.67 9.71
CA HIS A 87 -3.99 -1.38 8.45
C HIS A 87 -5.21 -2.17 7.95
N ASN A 88 -6.39 -1.85 8.45
CA ASN A 88 -7.64 -2.42 8.01
C ASN A 88 -8.78 -1.46 8.27
N VAL A 89 -9.86 -1.67 7.53
CA VAL A 89 -11.19 -1.12 7.81
C VAL A 89 -12.18 -2.27 7.95
N GLU A 90 -13.10 -2.12 8.90
CA GLU A 90 -14.09 -3.14 9.25
C GLU A 90 -15.45 -2.48 9.46
N GLY A 91 -16.50 -3.08 8.89
CA GLY A 91 -17.84 -2.49 8.92
C GLY A 91 -18.80 -3.16 7.93
N PRO A 92 -20.07 -2.73 7.92
CA PRO A 92 -21.12 -3.37 7.13
C PRO A 92 -20.97 -3.07 5.63
N LEU A 93 -20.90 -4.11 4.81
CA LEU A 93 -20.91 -3.99 3.35
C LEU A 93 -21.97 -4.91 2.74
N ASN A 94 -22.96 -4.32 2.08
CA ASN A 94 -24.07 -5.04 1.46
C ASN A 94 -23.67 -5.56 0.06
N PRO A 95 -24.04 -6.80 -0.34
CA PRO A 95 -23.84 -7.29 -1.70
C PRO A 95 -24.35 -6.37 -2.83
N THR A 96 -25.39 -5.59 -2.55
CA THR A 96 -25.93 -4.57 -3.47
C THR A 96 -24.93 -3.44 -3.70
N GLN A 97 -24.22 -3.00 -2.66
CA GLN A 97 -23.16 -1.99 -2.77
C GLN A 97 -22.00 -2.52 -3.62
N THR A 98 -21.53 -3.74 -3.35
CA THR A 98 -20.48 -4.41 -4.15
C THR A 98 -20.87 -4.54 -5.62
N SER A 99 -22.11 -4.96 -5.90
CA SER A 99 -22.62 -5.06 -7.27
C SER A 99 -22.65 -3.70 -7.98
N LYS A 100 -23.01 -2.63 -7.25
CA LYS A 100 -23.06 -1.28 -7.79
C LYS A 100 -21.67 -0.69 -8.05
N ILE A 101 -20.70 -0.99 -7.19
CA ILE A 101 -19.28 -0.66 -7.42
C ILE A 101 -18.81 -1.31 -8.73
N ALA A 102 -19.05 -2.62 -8.90
CA ALA A 102 -18.66 -3.34 -10.10
C ALA A 102 -19.30 -2.77 -11.38
N GLU A 103 -20.61 -2.45 -11.34
CA GLU A 103 -21.33 -1.81 -12.46
C GLU A 103 -20.71 -0.44 -12.80
N MET A 104 -20.45 0.38 -11.79
CA MET A 104 -19.90 1.73 -11.95
C MET A 104 -18.51 1.71 -12.57
N LEU A 105 -17.62 0.85 -12.07
CA LEU A 105 -16.26 0.72 -12.59
C LEU A 105 -16.23 0.18 -14.02
N GLU A 106 -17.16 -0.70 -14.40
CA GLU A 106 -17.28 -1.16 -15.78
C GLU A 106 -17.71 -0.02 -16.72
N LYS A 107 -18.63 0.84 -16.29
CA LYS A 107 -19.01 2.05 -17.06
C LYS A 107 -17.86 3.02 -17.25
N TYR A 108 -17.02 3.21 -16.22
CA TYR A 108 -15.80 4.03 -16.36
C TYR A 108 -14.81 3.42 -17.33
N LYS A 109 -14.57 2.10 -17.24
CA LYS A 109 -13.68 1.38 -18.14
C LYS A 109 -14.12 1.49 -19.61
N ARG A 110 -15.43 1.46 -19.85
CA ARG A 110 -16.03 1.62 -21.19
C ARG A 110 -16.15 3.08 -21.65
N HIS A 111 -15.73 4.04 -20.82
CA HIS A 111 -15.87 5.47 -21.07
C HIS A 111 -17.33 5.92 -21.27
N GLU A 112 -18.30 5.14 -20.81
CA GLU A 112 -19.73 5.47 -20.84
C GLU A 112 -20.08 6.55 -19.81
N ARG A 113 -19.25 6.70 -18.77
CA ARG A 113 -19.38 7.71 -17.71
C ARG A 113 -18.03 8.30 -17.37
N ARG A 114 -17.99 9.61 -17.12
CA ARG A 114 -16.82 10.27 -16.52
C ARG A 114 -16.92 10.21 -14.99
N PRO A 115 -15.87 9.82 -14.26
CA PRO A 115 -15.89 9.76 -12.81
C PRO A 115 -16.25 11.11 -12.16
N SER A 116 -17.12 11.08 -11.15
CA SER A 116 -17.50 12.23 -10.33
C SER A 116 -17.68 11.81 -8.87
N ILE A 117 -17.46 12.75 -7.94
CA ILE A 117 -17.67 12.54 -6.49
C ILE A 117 -19.10 12.05 -6.23
N ALA A 118 -20.09 12.56 -6.95
CA ALA A 118 -21.49 12.18 -6.78
C ALA A 118 -21.77 10.70 -7.08
N ASP A 119 -20.89 10.03 -7.83
CA ASP A 119 -21.15 8.69 -8.35
C ASP A 119 -21.16 7.61 -7.26
N TYR A 120 -20.38 7.82 -6.19
CA TYR A 120 -20.25 6.88 -5.08
C TYR A 120 -20.93 7.37 -3.79
N GLN A 121 -21.40 8.63 -3.71
CA GLN A 121 -22.11 9.11 -2.52
C GLN A 121 -23.40 8.32 -2.26
N CYS A 122 -24.13 7.96 -3.32
CA CYS A 122 -25.35 7.16 -3.20
C CYS A 122 -25.10 5.78 -2.59
N LEU A 123 -23.88 5.25 -2.66
CA LEU A 123 -23.52 3.97 -2.07
C LEU A 123 -23.52 4.02 -0.54
N ARG A 124 -23.27 5.20 0.07
CA ARG A 124 -23.31 5.39 1.53
C ARG A 124 -24.74 5.32 2.07
N ASP A 125 -25.70 5.83 1.30
CA ASP A 125 -27.10 5.88 1.71
C ASP A 125 -27.83 4.53 1.56
N MET A 126 -27.24 3.57 0.84
CA MET A 126 -27.80 2.23 0.63
C MET A 126 -27.78 1.35 1.90
N ASN A 127 -27.11 1.78 2.97
CA ASN A 127 -26.95 1.02 4.22
C ASN A 127 -28.19 1.01 5.14
N LYS A 128 -29.40 1.32 4.64
CA LYS A 128 -30.58 1.55 5.51
C LYS A 128 -31.49 0.34 5.75
N GLU A 129 -31.33 -0.78 5.04
CA GLU A 129 -32.24 -1.93 5.22
C GLU A 129 -31.48 -3.27 5.22
N GLY A 130 -31.33 -3.87 6.41
CA GLY A 130 -30.85 -5.24 6.62
C GLY A 130 -29.56 -5.36 7.45
N VAL A 131 -29.43 -6.50 8.16
CA VAL A 131 -28.18 -6.89 8.83
C VAL A 131 -27.16 -7.23 7.75
N SER A 132 -26.33 -6.25 7.38
CA SER A 132 -25.23 -6.49 6.45
C SER A 132 -24.10 -7.25 7.17
N PRO A 133 -23.42 -8.20 6.50
CA PRO A 133 -22.25 -8.84 7.08
C PRO A 133 -21.16 -7.80 7.36
N ILE A 134 -20.44 -7.97 8.46
CA ILE A 134 -19.23 -7.19 8.73
C ILE A 134 -18.15 -7.72 7.79
N THR A 135 -17.64 -6.84 6.93
CA THR A 135 -16.54 -7.15 6.02
C THR A 135 -15.30 -6.42 6.51
N ARG A 136 -14.19 -7.14 6.53
CA ARG A 136 -12.86 -6.59 6.80
C ARG A 136 -12.10 -6.49 5.48
N HIS A 137 -11.51 -5.32 5.24
CA HIS A 137 -10.57 -5.12 4.16
C HIS A 137 -9.23 -4.73 4.74
N ASP A 138 -8.17 -5.43 4.32
CA ASP A 138 -6.82 -4.95 4.57
C ASP A 138 -6.59 -3.69 3.71
N SER A 139 -6.08 -2.66 4.34
CA SER A 139 -5.78 -1.37 3.71
C SER A 139 -4.33 -1.06 4.01
N ASP A 140 -3.62 -0.46 3.05
CA ASP A 140 -2.26 -0.02 3.27
C ASP A 140 -2.23 0.92 4.50
N TYR A 141 -3.10 1.94 4.51
CA TYR A 141 -3.22 2.90 5.60
C TYR A 141 -4.64 3.42 5.82
N TYR A 142 -5.14 3.21 7.03
CA TYR A 142 -6.32 3.87 7.57
C TYR A 142 -5.90 4.81 8.70
N LEU A 143 -5.94 6.12 8.43
CA LEU A 143 -5.53 7.17 9.36
C LEU A 143 -6.75 7.83 9.99
N ILE A 144 -6.75 7.94 11.31
CA ILE A 144 -7.77 8.67 12.06
C ILE A 144 -7.12 9.88 12.71
N ASP A 145 -7.55 11.08 12.33
CA ASP A 145 -7.07 12.33 12.91
C ASP A 145 -7.48 12.41 14.39
N LYS A 146 -6.49 12.53 15.28
CA LYS A 146 -6.73 12.56 16.73
C LYS A 146 -7.46 13.81 17.20
N GLU A 147 -7.43 14.90 16.43
CA GLU A 147 -8.08 16.16 16.78
C GLU A 147 -9.47 16.27 16.17
N THR A 148 -9.60 15.93 14.88
CA THR A 148 -10.86 16.14 14.14
C THR A 148 -11.73 14.89 14.03
N ASN A 149 -11.19 13.72 14.37
CA ASN A 149 -11.80 12.42 14.10
C ASN A 149 -12.15 12.22 12.61
N ASN A 150 -11.45 12.90 11.71
CA ASN A 150 -11.56 12.63 10.28
C ASN A 150 -10.79 11.36 9.93
N HIS A 151 -11.37 10.59 9.01
CA HIS A 151 -10.86 9.30 8.59
C HIS A 151 -10.32 9.40 7.17
N TYR A 152 -9.12 8.88 6.94
CA TYR A 152 -8.42 8.92 5.66
C TYR A 152 -7.96 7.52 5.28
N LEU A 153 -8.32 7.10 4.07
CA LEU A 153 -7.77 5.90 3.43
C LEU A 153 -6.65 6.35 2.49
N ILE A 154 -5.47 5.79 2.68
CA ILE A 154 -4.31 6.09 1.85
C ILE A 154 -3.76 4.78 1.32
N GLU A 155 -3.64 4.70 0.01
CA GLU A 155 -2.82 3.70 -0.64
C GLU A 155 -1.44 4.31 -0.93
N LEU A 156 -0.38 3.71 -0.40
CA LEU A 156 0.98 4.12 -0.74
C LEU A 156 1.55 3.14 -1.76
N LYS A 157 2.00 3.67 -2.91
CA LYS A 157 2.92 2.95 -3.80
C LYS A 157 4.22 3.74 -3.84
N ILE A 158 5.30 3.14 -3.37
CA ILE A 158 6.63 3.73 -3.44
C ILE A 158 7.24 3.37 -4.79
N GLY A 159 7.67 4.36 -5.56
CA GLY A 159 8.28 4.18 -6.89
C GLY A 159 7.29 4.00 -8.05
N GLY A 160 5.98 3.96 -7.78
CA GLY A 160 4.94 3.97 -8.82
C GLY A 160 4.20 5.31 -8.82
N ASP A 161 4.01 5.89 -10.00
CA ASP A 161 3.00 6.95 -10.18
C ASP A 161 1.65 6.42 -9.64
N LEU A 162 0.79 7.28 -9.07
CA LEU A 162 -0.60 6.94 -8.75
C LEU A 162 -1.36 6.75 -10.07
N ASP A 163 -0.92 5.79 -10.88
CA ASP A 163 -1.19 5.71 -12.29
C ASP A 163 -2.56 5.07 -12.51
N ASN A 164 -3.23 5.51 -13.57
CA ASN A 164 -4.52 4.97 -14.03
C ASN A 164 -4.50 3.45 -14.31
N LYS A 165 -3.31 2.84 -14.28
CA LYS A 165 -3.00 1.41 -14.46
C LYS A 165 -3.23 0.53 -13.23
N LYS A 166 -3.78 1.05 -12.12
CA LYS A 166 -4.28 0.17 -11.05
C LYS A 166 -5.22 -0.89 -11.62
N ALA A 167 -5.04 -2.14 -11.20
CA ALA A 167 -5.91 -3.23 -11.62
C ALA A 167 -7.35 -2.93 -11.17
N ARG A 168 -8.33 -3.46 -11.91
CA ARG A 168 -9.75 -3.28 -11.56
C ARG A 168 -10.03 -3.70 -10.11
N SER A 169 -9.44 -4.82 -9.68
CA SER A 169 -9.54 -5.33 -8.32
C SER A 169 -9.03 -4.35 -7.26
N GLU A 170 -7.95 -3.62 -7.52
CA GLU A 170 -7.44 -2.59 -6.59
C GLU A 170 -8.41 -1.40 -6.49
N LYS A 171 -9.06 -1.02 -7.61
CA LYS A 171 -10.07 0.05 -7.62
C LYS A 171 -11.37 -0.36 -6.92
N GLU A 172 -11.76 -1.62 -7.07
CA GLU A 172 -12.89 -2.23 -6.33
C GLU A 172 -12.60 -2.22 -4.83
N ALA A 173 -11.45 -2.74 -4.42
CA ALA A 173 -11.05 -2.83 -3.01
C ALA A 173 -11.03 -1.45 -2.32
N VAL A 174 -10.49 -0.40 -2.96
CA VAL A 174 -10.48 0.95 -2.38
C VAL A 174 -11.90 1.51 -2.21
N LEU A 175 -12.81 1.27 -3.16
CA LEU A 175 -14.19 1.72 -3.04
C LEU A 175 -14.95 0.94 -1.97
N GLU A 176 -14.71 -0.36 -1.84
CA GLU A 176 -15.28 -1.17 -0.75
C GLU A 176 -14.78 -0.67 0.61
N GLN A 177 -13.47 -0.45 0.77
CA GLN A 177 -12.88 0.14 1.97
C GLN A 177 -13.49 1.50 2.33
N PHE A 178 -13.83 2.32 1.34
CA PHE A 178 -14.43 3.65 1.55
C PHE A 178 -15.89 3.60 2.04
N LEU A 179 -16.62 2.53 1.76
CA LEU A 179 -18.02 2.36 2.19
C LEU A 179 -18.15 1.74 3.58
N VAL A 180 -17.12 1.03 4.00
CA VAL A 180 -16.96 0.42 5.32
C VAL A 180 -16.65 1.47 6.37
#